data_AF-K7KYP3-F1
#
_entry.id   AF-K7KYP3-F1
#
_cell.length_a   1.000
_cell.length_b   1.000
_cell.length_c   1.000
_cell.angle_alpha   90.00
_cell.angle_beta   90.00
_cell.angle_gamma   90.00
#
_symmetry.space_group_name_H-M   'P 1'
#
loop_
_entity.id
_entity.type
_entity.pdbx_description
1 polymer ?
#
loop_
_entity_poly.entity_id
_entity_poly.type
_entity_poly.pdbx_seq_one_letter_code
_entity_poly.pdbx_strand_id
1 'polypeptide(L)'
;MVQINLVQHHYIQFESLFRGKKLRRVRLLVWHATCWCLWLYRNSVIFKDNFFPDVQNVVYHIQRISWTWMKYKGHGSSSLSFANWCTSPLLCF
;
A
#
# COMPACT_ATOMS: atom_id res chain seq x y z
N MET A 1 -8.41 16.68 -9.38
CA MET A 1 -9.44 15.64 -9.54
C MET A 1 -8.83 14.23 -9.65
N VAL A 2 -7.83 14.01 -10.51
CA VAL A 2 -7.15 12.71 -10.69
C VAL A 2 -6.57 12.12 -9.38
N GLN A 3 -5.98 12.95 -8.51
CA GLN A 3 -5.34 12.47 -7.27
C GLN A 3 -6.34 11.95 -6.21
N ILE A 4 -7.53 12.54 -6.09
CA ILE A 4 -8.57 12.08 -5.16
C ILE A 4 -9.06 10.68 -5.56
N ASN A 5 -9.29 10.47 -6.87
CA ASN A 5 -9.73 9.18 -7.38
C ASN A 5 -8.71 8.07 -7.11
N LEU A 6 -7.41 8.38 -7.17
CA LEU A 6 -6.36 7.39 -6.90
C LEU A 6 -6.34 6.95 -5.44
N VAL A 7 -6.48 7.90 -4.51
CA VAL A 7 -6.56 7.61 -3.07
C VAL A 7 -7.84 6.85 -2.74
N GLN A 8 -8.98 7.23 -3.34
CA GLN A 8 -10.23 6.50 -3.19
C GLN A 8 -10.13 5.08 -3.73
N HIS A 9 -9.52 4.89 -4.91
CA HIS A 9 -9.30 3.56 -5.47
C HIS A 9 -8.42 2.70 -4.56
N HIS A 10 -7.34 3.26 -4.01
CA HIS A 10 -6.52 2.57 -3.03
C HIS A 10 -7.33 2.19 -1.78
N TYR A 11 -8.16 3.09 -1.27
CA TYR A 11 -9.02 2.79 -0.13
C TYR A 11 -10.00 1.64 -0.43
N ILE A 12 -10.76 1.73 -1.52
CA ILE A 12 -11.76 0.74 -1.94
C ILE A 12 -11.12 -0.64 -2.16
N GLN A 13 -9.97 -0.67 -2.84
CA GLN A 13 -9.25 -1.90 -3.13
C GLN A 13 -8.87 -2.66 -1.86
N PHE A 14 -8.40 -1.95 -0.84
CA PHE A 14 -7.98 -2.55 0.43
C PHE A 14 -9.14 -2.70 1.42
N GLU A 15 -10.25 -1.98 1.27
CA GLU A 15 -11.46 -2.05 2.12
C GLU A 15 -11.98 -3.49 2.25
N SER A 16 -11.93 -4.24 1.16
CA SER A 16 -12.37 -5.64 1.13
C SER A 16 -11.59 -6.55 2.10
N LEU A 17 -10.32 -6.22 2.40
CA LEU A 17 -9.50 -6.92 3.39
C LEU A 17 -9.98 -6.68 4.83
N PHE A 18 -10.84 -5.69 5.09
CA PHE A 18 -11.37 -5.33 6.41
C PHE A 18 -12.50 -6.22 6.90
N ARG A 19 -13.07 -7.08 6.04
CA ARG A 19 -14.22 -7.91 6.42
C ARG A 19 -13.88 -9.29 7.03
N GLY A 20 -12.59 -9.63 7.23
CA GLY A 20 -12.18 -10.94 7.76
C GLY A 20 -11.24 -10.90 8.98
N LYS A 21 -11.48 -11.76 10.00
CA LYS A 21 -10.59 -11.88 11.18
C LYS A 21 -9.18 -12.37 10.82
N LYS A 22 -9.06 -13.27 9.83
CA LYS A 22 -7.78 -13.81 9.34
C LYS A 22 -6.83 -12.76 8.76
N LEU A 23 -7.36 -11.64 8.27
CA LEU A 23 -6.58 -10.61 7.57
C LEU A 23 -6.16 -9.44 8.48
N ARG A 24 -6.40 -9.49 9.79
CA ARG A 24 -6.05 -8.39 10.72
C ARG A 24 -4.58 -7.98 10.62
N ARG A 25 -3.66 -8.95 10.56
CA ARG A 25 -2.21 -8.69 10.46
C ARG A 25 -1.85 -7.99 9.15
N VAL A 26 -2.46 -8.43 8.05
CA VAL A 26 -2.28 -7.82 6.72
C VAL A 26 -2.72 -6.36 6.72
N ARG A 27 -3.85 -6.05 7.35
CA ARG A 27 -4.35 -4.66 7.43
C ARG A 27 -3.42 -3.75 8.19
N LEU A 28 -2.95 -4.20 9.37
CA LEU A 28 -1.99 -3.44 10.16
C LEU A 28 -0.69 -3.21 9.38
N LEU A 29 -0.27 -4.21 8.61
CA LEU A 29 0.92 -4.14 7.76
C LEU A 29 0.75 -3.12 6.63
N VAL A 30 -0.39 -3.12 5.93
CA VAL A 30 -0.72 -2.11 4.92
C VAL A 30 -0.73 -0.72 5.54
N TRP A 31 -1.38 -0.55 6.71
CA TRP A 31 -1.46 0.75 7.35
C TRP A 31 -0.10 1.26 7.83
N HIS A 32 0.73 0.37 8.37
CA HIS A 32 2.10 0.70 8.72
C HIS A 32 2.89 1.15 7.48
N ALA A 33 2.78 0.42 6.35
CA ALA A 33 3.42 0.81 5.10
C ALA A 33 2.93 2.19 4.61
N THR A 34 1.63 2.48 4.72
CA THR A 34 1.06 3.79 4.41
C THR A 34 1.68 4.90 5.25
N CYS A 35 1.67 4.77 6.58
CA CYS A 35 2.25 5.76 7.47
C CYS A 35 3.76 5.95 7.21
N TRP A 36 4.50 4.86 6.98
CA TRP A 36 5.92 4.89 6.67
C TRP A 36 6.22 5.65 5.37
N CYS A 37 5.49 5.33 4.29
CA CYS A 37 5.66 6.02 3.01
C CYS A 37 5.28 7.49 3.09
N LEU A 38 4.21 7.85 3.81
CA LEU A 38 3.83 9.25 4.03
C LEU A 38 4.90 10.02 4.82
N TRP A 39 5.50 9.38 5.83
CA TRP A 39 6.61 9.98 6.59
C TRP A 39 7.85 10.21 5.71
N LEU A 40 8.27 9.21 4.94
CA LEU A 40 9.39 9.33 3.99
C LEU A 40 9.14 10.42 2.94
N TYR A 41 7.90 10.49 2.46
CA TYR A 41 7.49 11.45 1.46
C TYR A 41 7.52 12.88 2.00
N ARG A 42 6.95 13.10 3.19
CA ARG A 42 7.03 14.39 3.89
C ARG A 42 8.48 14.82 4.09
N ASN A 43 9.35 13.91 4.53
CA ASN A 43 10.76 14.23 4.73
C ASN A 43 11.46 14.56 3.41
N SER A 44 11.11 13.87 2.32
CA SER A 44 11.66 14.19 1.00
C SER A 44 11.28 15.59 0.53
N VAL A 45 10.04 16.02 0.78
CA VAL A 45 9.59 17.40 0.46
C VAL A 45 10.33 18.44 1.30
N ILE A 46 10.62 18.16 2.58
CA ILE A 46 11.28 19.12 3.48
C ILE A 46 12.78 19.22 3.20
N PHE A 47 13.44 18.08 2.95
CA PHE A 47 14.91 18.00 2.95
C PHE A 47 15.54 17.86 1.57
N LYS A 48 14.75 17.69 0.49
CA LYS A 48 15.26 17.66 -0.88
C LYS A 48 14.76 18.87 -1.65
N ASP A 49 15.68 19.74 -2.04
CA ASP A 49 15.37 20.89 -2.88
C ASP A 49 14.71 20.45 -4.19
N ASN A 50 13.70 21.23 -4.62
CA ASN A 50 12.91 21.00 -5.83
C ASN A 50 12.23 19.61 -5.92
N PHE A 51 11.99 18.94 -4.79
CA PHE A 51 11.24 17.69 -4.79
C PHE A 51 9.73 17.95 -4.89
N PHE A 52 9.15 17.64 -6.06
CA PHE A 52 7.72 17.77 -6.28
C PHE A 52 6.98 16.45 -6.00
N PRO A 53 6.07 16.46 -5.02
CA PRO A 53 5.34 15.28 -4.61
C PRO A 53 4.35 14.78 -5.69
N ASP A 54 4.59 13.58 -6.24
CA ASP A 54 3.59 12.83 -7.03
C ASP A 54 2.87 11.74 -6.20
N VAL A 55 1.55 11.88 -6.08
CA VAL A 55 0.65 10.96 -5.36
C VAL A 55 0.69 9.56 -5.96
N GLN A 56 0.83 9.42 -7.28
CA GLN A 56 0.91 8.09 -7.90
C GLN A 56 2.14 7.33 -7.41
N ASN A 57 3.29 8.01 -7.38
CA ASN A 57 4.52 7.44 -6.80
C ASN A 57 4.36 7.04 -5.33
N VAL A 58 3.64 7.83 -4.51
CA VAL A 58 3.39 7.46 -3.11
C VAL A 58 2.55 6.19 -3.01
N VAL A 59 1.43 6.12 -3.71
CA VAL A 59 0.54 4.96 -3.68
C VAL A 59 1.26 3.72 -4.18
N TYR A 60 2.04 3.85 -5.26
CA TYR A 60 2.88 2.77 -5.77
C TYR A 60 3.91 2.31 -4.72
N HIS A 61 4.54 3.25 -4.00
CA HIS A 61 5.50 2.90 -2.95
C HIS A 61 4.84 2.15 -1.79
N ILE A 62 3.63 2.57 -1.39
CA ILE A 62 2.83 1.90 -0.36
C ILE A 62 2.51 0.46 -0.79
N GLN A 63 2.03 0.27 -2.02
CA GLN A 63 1.76 -1.06 -2.57
C GLN A 63 3.03 -1.92 -2.57
N ARG A 64 4.17 -1.37 -3.02
CA ARG A 64 5.46 -2.08 -3.10
C ARG A 64 5.97 -2.49 -1.71
N ILE A 65 5.97 -1.58 -0.74
CA ILE A 65 6.45 -1.83 0.63
C ILE A 65 5.54 -2.84 1.32
N SER A 66 4.22 -2.63 1.28
CA SER A 66 3.26 -3.53 1.92
C SER A 66 3.32 -4.94 1.33
N TRP A 67 3.44 -5.08 0.00
CA TRP A 67 3.64 -6.38 -0.63
C TRP A 67 4.94 -7.06 -0.18
N THR A 68 6.04 -6.31 -0.18
CA THR A 68 7.36 -6.82 0.22
C THR A 68 7.34 -7.31 1.66
N TRP A 69 6.74 -6.54 2.57
CA TRP A 69 6.61 -6.91 3.97
C TRP A 69 5.69 -8.13 4.15
N MET A 70 4.59 -8.21 3.40
CA MET A 70 3.70 -9.36 3.46
C MET A 70 4.40 -10.65 3.00
N LYS A 71 5.15 -10.57 1.90
CA LYS A 71 5.96 -11.67 1.37
C LYS A 71 7.00 -12.13 2.39
N TYR A 72 7.72 -11.19 2.99
CA TYR A 72 8.71 -11.50 4.02
C TYR A 72 8.10 -12.16 5.27
N LYS A 73 6.89 -11.73 5.68
CA LYS A 73 6.20 -12.27 6.85
C LYS A 73 5.45 -13.58 6.60
N GLY A 74 5.47 -14.11 5.35
CA GLY A 74 4.77 -15.34 5.00
C GLY A 74 3.25 -15.25 5.16
N HIS A 75 2.67 -14.05 5.02
CA HIS A 75 1.23 -13.84 5.22
C HIS A 75 0.37 -14.08 3.97
N GLY A 76 0.99 -14.30 2.81
CA GLY A 76 0.27 -14.59 1.56
C GLY A 76 0.24 -16.08 1.22
N SER A 77 -0.62 -16.45 0.28
CA SER A 77 -0.63 -17.76 -0.35
C SER A 77 0.58 -17.95 -1.29
N SER A 78 0.74 -19.15 -1.83
CA SER A 78 1.68 -19.43 -2.94
C SER A 78 1.40 -18.59 -4.20
N SER A 79 0.22 -17.98 -4.31
CA SER A 79 -0.18 -17.10 -5.42
C SER A 79 0.07 -15.61 -5.15
N LEU A 80 0.90 -15.27 -4.15
CA LEU A 80 1.27 -13.88 -3.84
C LEU A 80 2.06 -13.23 -4.99
N SER A 81 1.36 -12.58 -5.92
CA SER A 81 1.94 -11.76 -6.99
C SER A 81 1.76 -10.28 -6.69
N PHE A 82 2.74 -9.46 -7.10
CA PHE A 82 2.64 -8.01 -6.95
C PHE A 82 1.51 -7.44 -7.82
N ALA A 83 1.28 -8.01 -9.00
CA ALA A 83 0.18 -7.61 -9.88
C ALA A 83 -1.19 -7.77 -9.19
N ASN A 84 -1.45 -8.95 -8.58
CA ASN A 84 -2.69 -9.18 -7.83
C ASN A 84 -2.79 -8.24 -6.64
N TRP A 85 -1.70 -7.99 -5.93
CA TRP A 85 -1.70 -7.03 -4.82
C TRP A 85 -2.10 -5.62 -5.26
N CYS A 86 -1.65 -5.19 -6.43
CA CYS A 86 -1.94 -3.87 -6.98
C CYS A 86 -3.34 -3.74 -7.60
N THR A 87 -4.03 -4.83 -7.94
CA THR A 87 -5.36 -4.80 -8.56
C THR A 87 -6.46 -5.36 -7.66
N SER A 88 -6.24 -6.52 -7.04
CA SER A 88 -7.17 -7.20 -6.14
C SER A 88 -6.41 -7.96 -5.03
N PRO A 89 -6.08 -7.28 -3.92
CA PRO A 89 -5.31 -7.84 -2.80
C PRO A 89 -5.89 -9.13 -2.21
N LEU A 90 -7.20 -9.35 -2.35
CA LEU A 90 -7.86 -10.57 -1.89
C LEU A 90 -7.37 -11.82 -2.62
N LEU A 91 -6.91 -11.71 -3.86
CA LEU A 91 -6.37 -12.85 -4.62
C LEU A 91 -5.00 -13.35 -4.08
N CYS A 92 -4.44 -12.64 -3.11
CA CYS A 92 -3.18 -13.00 -2.46
C CYS A 92 -3.35 -13.85 -1.19
N PHE A 93 -4.59 -14.22 -0.82
CA PHE A 93 -4.91 -14.96 0.41
C PHE A 93 -5.77 -16.19 0.15
#